data_AF-A0ABD5VWQ4-F1
#
_entry.id   AF-A0ABD5VWQ4-F1
#
_cell.length_a   1.000
_cell.length_b   1.000
_cell.length_c   1.000
_cell.angle_alpha   90.00
_cell.angle_beta   90.00
_cell.angle_gamma   90.00
#
_symmetry.space_group_name_H-M   'P 1'
#
loop_
_entity.id
_entity.type
_entity.pdbx_description
1 polymer ?
#
loop_
_entity_poly.entity_id
_entity_poly.type
_entity_poly.pdbx_seq_one_letter_code
_entity_poly.pdbx_strand_id
1 'polypeptide(L)' 'MAEKSTVDLIEDWQTGFFLILGCAVVGLLVGAIVSSFLGPPGFFLGFLGGGILAFLAYAYLSYGR' A
#
# COMPACT_ATOMS: atom_id res chain seq x y z
N MET A 1 -22.17 -19.35 -8.19
CA MET A 1 -21.95 -17.90 -8.31
C MET A 1 -23.17 -17.24 -7.67
N ALA A 2 -23.11 -16.92 -6.38
CA ALA A 2 -24.16 -16.10 -5.78
C ALA A 2 -24.05 -14.69 -6.39
N GLU A 3 -25.18 -14.06 -6.68
CA GLU A 3 -25.21 -12.68 -7.16
C GLU A 3 -24.60 -11.78 -6.07
N LYS A 4 -23.43 -11.17 -6.34
CA LYS A 4 -22.85 -10.20 -5.42
C LYS A 4 -23.77 -9.00 -5.34
N SER A 5 -24.13 -8.62 -4.11
CA SER A 5 -24.88 -7.40 -3.87
C SER A 5 -24.02 -6.20 -4.27
N THR A 6 -24.67 -5.09 -4.63
CA THR A 6 -24.00 -3.79 -4.78
C THR A 6 -23.21 -3.41 -3.52
N VAL A 7 -23.68 -3.84 -2.34
CA VAL A 7 -22.98 -3.62 -1.07
C VAL A 7 -21.63 -4.34 -1.04
N ASP A 8 -21.59 -5.62 -1.41
CA ASP A 8 -20.36 -6.42 -1.43
C ASP A 8 -19.30 -5.85 -2.42
N LEU A 9 -19.75 -5.19 -3.49
CA LEU A 9 -18.85 -4.51 -4.41
C LEU A 9 -18.26 -3.24 -3.81
N ILE A 10 -19.05 -2.48 -3.05
CA ILE A 10 -18.59 -1.26 -2.37
C ILE A 10 -17.59 -1.61 -1.28
N GLU A 11 -17.83 -2.65 -0.50
CA GLU A 11 -16.94 -3.09 0.58
C GLU A 11 -15.57 -3.54 0.06
N ASP A 12 -15.54 -4.32 -1.03
CA ASP A 12 -14.28 -4.69 -1.69
C ASP A 12 -13.53 -3.48 -2.22
N TRP A 13 -14.24 -2.53 -2.81
CA TRP A 13 -13.64 -1.30 -3.30
C TRP A 13 -13.06 -0.44 -2.16
N GLN A 14 -13.80 -0.31 -1.05
CA GLN A 14 -13.32 0.41 0.14
C GLN A 14 -12.06 -0.24 0.72
N THR A 15 -12.04 -1.57 0.79
CA THR A 15 -10.86 -2.32 1.25
C THR A 15 -9.65 -2.05 0.36
N GLY A 16 -9.84 -2.10 -0.96
CA GLY A 16 -8.79 -1.74 -1.93
C GLY A 16 -8.32 -0.30 -1.79
N PHE A 17 -9.25 0.65 -1.59
CA PHE A 17 -8.95 2.06 -1.38
C PHE A 17 -8.09 2.28 -0.13
N PHE A 18 -8.49 1.71 1.02
CA PHE A 18 -7.73 1.84 2.26
C PHE A 18 -6.37 1.16 2.20
N LEU A 19 -6.25 0.06 1.45
CA LEU A 19 -4.97 -0.57 1.18
C LEU A 19 -4.02 0.38 0.44
N ILE A 20 -4.48 1.00 -0.66
CA ILE A 20 -3.67 1.95 -1.43
C ILE A 20 -3.28 3.15 -0.56
N LEU A 21 -4.22 3.67 0.23
CA LEU A 21 -3.96 4.76 1.17
C LEU A 21 -2.89 4.37 2.20
N GLY A 22 -3.00 3.16 2.77
CA GLY A 22 -2.03 2.62 3.72
C GLY A 22 -0.65 2.48 3.10
N CYS A 23 -0.55 1.94 1.88
CA CYS A 23 0.72 1.84 1.15
C CYS A 23 1.32 3.23 0.87
N ALA A 24 0.50 4.23 0.52
CA ALA A 24 0.95 5.59 0.32
C ALA A 24 1.50 6.20 1.63
N VAL A 25 0.82 6.01 2.76
CA VAL A 25 1.30 6.46 4.07
C VAL A 25 2.63 5.81 4.44
N VAL A 26 2.74 4.49 4.29
CA VAL A 26 4.01 3.77 4.54
C VAL A 26 5.10 4.26 3.61
N GLY A 27 4.80 4.42 2.32
CA GLY A 27 5.72 5.02 1.34
C GLY A 27 6.19 6.40 1.79
N LEU A 28 5.31 7.29 2.24
CA LEU A 28 5.70 8.62 2.71
C LEU A 28 6.65 8.56 3.90
N LEU A 29 6.37 7.69 4.88
CA LEU A 29 7.22 7.50 6.06
C LEU A 29 8.60 6.95 5.68
N VAL A 30 8.65 5.92 4.84
CA VAL A 30 9.90 5.32 4.36
C VAL A 30 10.67 6.32 3.50
N GLY A 31 10.00 7.05 2.61
CA GLY A 31 10.59 8.11 1.80
C GLY A 31 11.24 9.19 2.65
N ALA A 32 10.55 9.68 3.68
CA ALA A 32 11.10 10.65 4.63
C ALA A 32 12.37 10.11 5.32
N ILE A 33 12.33 8.87 5.82
CA ILE A 33 13.49 8.22 6.45
C ILE A 33 14.65 8.09 5.44
N VAL A 34 14.42 7.52 4.26
CA VAL A 34 15.47 7.26 3.25
C VAL A 34 16.08 8.57 2.74
N SER A 35 15.27 9.62 2.59
CA SER A 35 15.74 10.95 2.18
C SER A 35 16.77 11.57 3.13
N SER A 36 16.74 11.20 4.42
CA SER A 36 17.75 11.65 5.39
C SER A 36 19.14 11.08 5.12
N PHE A 37 19.24 9.95 4.40
CA PHE A 37 20.50 9.30 4.05
C PHE A 37 20.99 9.63 2.64
N LEU A 38 20.07 9.74 1.69
CA LEU A 38 20.38 9.86 0.25
C LEU A 38 19.99 11.22 -0.35
N GLY A 39 19.52 12.17 0.47
CA GLY A 39 19.01 13.45 0.01
C GLY A 39 17.68 13.34 -0.75
N PRO A 40 17.32 14.35 -1.56
CA PRO A 40 16.02 14.41 -2.24
C PRO A 40 15.68 13.18 -3.11
N PRO A 41 16.62 12.57 -3.87
CA PRO A 41 16.33 11.35 -4.63
C PRO A 41 15.92 10.16 -3.74
N GLY A 42 16.43 10.11 -2.50
CA GLY A 42 16.09 9.08 -1.52
C GLY A 42 14.61 9.06 -1.15
N PHE A 43 13.93 10.21 -1.22
CA PHE A 43 12.49 10.28 -0.96
C PHE A 43 11.69 9.46 -1.97
N PHE A 44 11.98 9.63 -3.28
CA PHE A 44 11.26 8.92 -4.34
C PHE A 44 11.51 7.42 -4.29
N LEU A 45 12.77 7.01 -4.05
CA LEU A 45 13.13 5.60 -3.90
C LEU A 45 12.46 4.97 -2.67
N GLY A 46 12.47 5.67 -1.54
CA GLY A 46 11.82 5.21 -0.30
C GLY A 46 10.29 5.20 -0.40
N PHE A 47 9.70 6.16 -1.12
CA PHE A 47 8.25 6.22 -1.35
C PHE A 47 7.76 5.04 -2.19
N LEU A 48 8.37 4.85 -3.37
CA LEU A 48 7.99 3.76 -4.26
C LEU A 48 8.34 2.41 -3.65
N GLY A 49 9.56 2.25 -3.14
CA GLY A 49 10.02 1.01 -2.52
C GLY A 49 9.21 0.64 -1.28
N GLY A 50 8.99 1.60 -0.37
CA GLY A 50 8.21 1.40 0.85
C GLY A 50 6.74 1.07 0.56
N GLY A 51 6.12 1.77 -0.40
CA GLY A 51 4.74 1.49 -0.80
C GLY A 51 4.58 0.11 -1.45
N ILE A 52 5.50 -0.29 -2.33
CA ILE A 52 5.49 -1.63 -2.95
C ILE A 52 5.70 -2.71 -1.89
N LEU A 53 6.66 -2.53 -0.97
CA LEU A 53 6.91 -3.49 0.11
C LEU A 53 5.71 -3.60 1.07
N ALA A 54 5.04 -2.49 1.39
CA ALA A 54 3.82 -2.51 2.19
C ALA A 54 2.70 -3.30 1.51
N PHE A 55 2.50 -3.09 0.21
CA PHE A 55 1.54 -3.85 -0.58
C PHE A 55 1.88 -5.35 -0.58
N LEU A 56 3.14 -5.70 -0.84
CA LEU A 56 3.59 -7.09 -0.86
C LEU A 56 3.44 -7.75 0.52
N ALA A 57 3.77 -7.04 1.59
CA ALA A 57 3.58 -7.53 2.95
C ALA A 57 2.10 -7.80 3.25
N TYR A 58 1.21 -6.87 2.89
CA TYR A 58 -0.23 -7.07 3.03
C TYR A 58 -0.73 -8.25 2.20
N ALA A 59 -0.30 -8.34 0.94
CA ALA A 59 -0.70 -9.42 0.03
C ALA A 59 -0.23 -10.79 0.55
N TYR A 60 1.00 -10.87 1.06
CA TYR A 60 1.54 -12.08 1.67
C TYR A 60 0.73 -12.49 2.91
N LEU A 61 0.43 -11.55 3.81
CA LEU A 61 -0.35 -11.82 5.01
C LEU A 61 -1.81 -12.23 4.71
N SER A 62 -2.40 -11.65 3.66
CA SER A 62 -3.82 -11.86 3.34
C SER A 62 -4.07 -13.07 2.43
N TYR A 63 -3.14 -13.37 1.52
CA TYR A 63 -3.34 -14.37 0.45
C TYR A 63 -2.24 -15.43 0.37
N GLY A 64 -1.11 -15.27 1.06
CA GLY A 64 0.10 -16.09 0.89
C GLY A 64 0.11 -17.46 1.58
N ARG A 65 -1.03 -18.16 1.64
CA ARG A 65 -1.08 -19.55 2.15
C ARG A 65 -0.57 -20.55 1.11
#